data_AF-A0A4R0IFC8-F1
#
_entry.id   AF-A0A4R0IFC8-F1
#
_cell.length_a   1.000
_cell.length_b   1.000
_cell.length_c   1.000
_cell.angle_alpha   90.00
_cell.angle_beta   90.00
_cell.angle_gamma   90.00
#
_symmetry.space_group_name_H-M   'P 1'
#
loop_
_entity.id
_entity.type
_entity.pdbx_description
1 polymer ?
#
loop_
_entity_poly.entity_id
_entity_poly.type
_entity_poly.pdbx_seq_one_letter_code
_entity_poly.pdbx_strand_id
1 'polypeptide(L)'
;MVAESQEAVAGLSRHARQMVRELAVIAGGIVLYFGVRGLITTRIDVAYRNAESIVGLERSTGTFVEPRLQQVVIDRGWLAEVAGYVYIYGHWPVLLITLVWLLIRHREAYRRFRNAMLLSGGAGLVIFALFPVAPPRFLTAYGFVDTVTERTSAYRVLQPPAFVNQYAAVPSLHFGWNLLMGIAAPVWGRTGRSGCSAG
;
A
#
# COMPACT_ATOMS: atom_id res chain seq x y z
N MET A 1 31.02 42.35 13.18
CA MET A 1 30.60 42.57 11.77
C MET A 1 31.09 41.48 10.81
N VAL A 2 32.40 41.18 10.69
CA VAL A 2 32.89 40.12 9.76
C VAL A 2 32.55 38.69 10.22
N ALA A 3 32.51 38.41 11.53
CA ALA A 3 32.15 37.08 12.04
C ALA A 3 30.66 36.73 11.83
N GLU A 4 29.76 37.71 12.03
CA GLU A 4 28.31 37.56 11.79
C GLU A 4 27.98 37.28 10.32
N SER A 5 28.69 37.91 9.38
CA SER A 5 28.46 37.66 7.95
C SER A 5 28.94 36.27 7.53
N GLN A 6 30.03 35.77 8.13
CA GLN A 6 30.52 34.40 7.88
C GLN A 6 29.57 33.33 8.45
N GLU A 7 28.99 33.56 9.63
CA GLU A 7 27.99 32.64 10.21
C GLU A 7 26.67 32.64 9.42
N ALA A 8 26.20 33.80 8.95
CA ALA A 8 25.01 33.89 8.11
C ALA A 8 25.19 33.19 6.75
N VAL A 9 26.35 33.36 6.11
CA VAL A 9 26.71 32.66 4.85
C VAL A 9 26.87 31.16 5.08
N ALA A 10 27.48 30.74 6.20
CA ALA A 10 27.59 29.33 6.56
C ALA A 10 26.21 28.71 6.85
N GLY A 11 25.31 29.42 7.52
CA GLY A 11 23.94 29.03 7.80
C GLY A 11 23.10 28.87 6.52
N LEU A 12 23.17 29.83 5.61
CA LEU A 12 22.54 29.76 4.28
C LEU A 12 23.08 28.58 3.47
N SER A 13 24.40 28.33 3.51
CA SER A 13 25.02 27.20 2.81
C SER A 13 24.63 25.83 3.37
N ARG A 14 24.31 25.73 4.68
CA ARG A 14 23.81 24.49 5.30
C ARG A 14 22.36 24.23 4.94
N HIS A 15 21.50 25.25 5.02
CA HIS A 15 20.09 25.14 4.63
C HIS A 15 19.94 24.83 3.15
N ALA A 16 20.72 25.48 2.28
CA ALA A 16 20.76 25.17 0.86
C ALA A 16 21.21 23.72 0.60
N ARG A 17 22.26 23.24 1.28
CA ARG A 17 22.70 21.83 1.18
C ARG A 17 21.62 20.86 1.63
N GLN A 18 20.90 21.19 2.69
CA GLN A 18 19.85 20.35 3.24
C GLN A 18 18.64 20.30 2.29
N MET A 19 18.21 21.44 1.74
CA MET A 19 17.17 21.51 0.70
C MET A 19 17.57 20.74 -0.56
N VAL A 20 18.81 20.90 -1.04
CA VAL A 20 19.31 20.16 -2.21
C VAL A 20 19.33 18.65 -1.93
N ARG A 21 19.73 18.23 -0.73
CA ARG A 21 19.69 16.82 -0.33
C ARG A 21 18.27 16.28 -0.28
N GLU A 22 17.33 17.02 0.28
CA GLU A 22 15.93 16.58 0.34
C GLU A 22 15.28 16.53 -1.05
N LEU A 23 15.52 17.54 -1.88
CA LEU A 23 15.09 17.53 -3.29
C LEU A 23 15.73 16.38 -4.07
N ALA A 24 17.00 16.06 -3.84
CA ALA A 24 17.68 14.94 -4.48
C ALA A 24 17.11 13.58 -4.03
N VAL A 25 16.74 13.43 -2.75
CA VAL A 25 16.08 12.22 -2.25
C VAL A 25 14.68 12.06 -2.86
N ILE A 26 13.90 13.15 -2.94
CA ILE A 26 12.56 13.13 -3.56
C ILE A 26 12.68 12.84 -5.05
N ALA A 27 13.55 13.54 -5.78
CA ALA A 27 13.80 13.32 -7.20
C ALA A 27 14.33 11.91 -7.47
N GLY A 28 15.22 11.39 -6.62
CA GLY A 28 15.71 10.01 -6.70
C GLY A 28 14.59 8.98 -6.49
N GLY A 29 13.69 9.21 -5.52
CA GLY A 29 12.51 8.38 -5.31
C GLY A 29 11.55 8.42 -6.50
N ILE A 30 11.34 9.59 -7.10
CA ILE A 30 10.53 9.77 -8.31
C ILE A 30 11.16 9.01 -9.49
N VAL A 31 12.45 9.19 -9.75
CA VAL A 31 13.16 8.51 -10.84
C VAL A 31 13.17 6.99 -10.64
N LEU A 32 13.38 6.52 -9.40
CA LEU A 32 13.32 5.10 -9.08
C LEU A 32 11.91 4.54 -9.32
N TYR A 33 10.87 5.24 -8.86
CA TYR A 33 9.47 4.86 -9.08
C TYR A 33 9.12 4.80 -10.58
N PHE A 34 9.45 5.85 -11.34
CA PHE A 34 9.17 5.89 -12.78
C PHE A 34 10.05 4.92 -13.58
N GLY A 35 11.28 4.65 -13.14
CA GLY A 35 12.17 3.65 -13.72
C GLY A 35 11.64 2.23 -13.52
N VAL A 36 11.26 1.87 -12.29
CA VAL A 36 10.59 0.59 -11.97
C VAL A 36 9.30 0.45 -12.77
N ARG A 37 8.49 1.52 -12.86
CA ARG A 37 7.28 1.54 -13.67
C ARG A 37 7.56 1.28 -15.16
N GLY A 38 8.56 1.96 -15.72
CA GLY A 38 8.95 1.81 -17.12
C GLY A 38 9.42 0.39 -17.47
N LEU A 39 10.13 -0.25 -16.53
CA LEU A 39 10.56 -1.65 -16.66
C LEU A 39 9.38 -2.64 -16.63
N ILE A 40 8.29 -2.32 -15.95
CA ILE A 40 7.12 -3.19 -15.81
C ILE A 40 6.16 -3.03 -16.99
N THR A 41 5.97 -1.81 -17.51
CA THR A 41 5.13 -1.57 -18.70
C THR A 41 5.64 -2.28 -19.96
N THR A 42 6.91 -2.69 -19.97
CA THR A 42 7.55 -3.46 -21.06
C THR A 42 7.55 -4.97 -20.84
N ARG A 43 7.06 -5.46 -19.68
CA ARG A 43 7.14 -6.88 -19.25
C ARG A 43 5.77 -7.45 -18.86
N ILE A 44 4.73 -7.11 -19.61
CA ILE A 44 3.37 -7.58 -19.37
C ILE A 44 3.31 -9.11 -19.47
N ASP A 45 4.00 -9.70 -20.45
CA ASP A 45 4.10 -11.14 -20.66
C ASP A 45 4.71 -11.87 -19.45
N VAL A 46 5.75 -11.30 -18.83
CA VAL A 46 6.35 -11.84 -17.59
C VAL A 46 5.34 -11.80 -16.45
N ALA A 47 4.55 -10.72 -16.34
CA ALA A 47 3.54 -10.57 -15.30
C ALA A 47 2.44 -11.64 -15.38
N TYR A 48 1.99 -11.98 -16.59
CA TYR A 48 1.05 -13.08 -16.79
C TYR A 48 1.66 -14.45 -16.47
N ARG A 49 2.87 -14.75 -16.95
CA ARG A 49 3.54 -16.03 -16.65
C ARG A 49 3.77 -16.23 -15.14
N ASN A 50 4.16 -15.17 -14.43
CA ASN A 50 4.30 -15.21 -12.98
C ASN A 50 2.96 -15.48 -12.29
N ALA A 51 1.89 -14.84 -12.75
CA ALA A 51 0.54 -15.07 -12.23
C ALA A 51 0.05 -16.50 -12.49
N GLU A 52 0.29 -17.04 -13.69
CA GLU A 52 -0.01 -18.44 -14.02
C GLU A 52 0.80 -19.43 -13.18
N SER A 53 2.07 -19.10 -12.88
CA SER A 53 2.92 -19.91 -12.00
C SER A 53 2.36 -19.94 -10.57
N ILE A 54 1.84 -18.81 -10.07
CA ILE A 54 1.14 -18.75 -8.77
C ILE A 54 -0.11 -19.62 -8.81
N VAL A 55 -0.95 -19.51 -9.85
CA VAL A 55 -2.15 -20.35 -9.99
C VAL A 55 -1.79 -21.83 -10.05
N GLY A 56 -0.72 -22.20 -10.75
CA GLY A 56 -0.19 -23.57 -10.80
C GLY A 56 0.22 -24.07 -9.41
N LEU A 57 0.94 -23.25 -8.65
CA LEU A 57 1.30 -23.55 -7.26
C LEU A 57 0.06 -23.74 -6.38
N GLU A 58 -0.88 -22.80 -6.42
CA GLU A 58 -2.12 -22.87 -5.63
C GLU A 58 -2.97 -24.10 -5.97
N ARG A 59 -3.00 -24.52 -7.23
CA ARG A 59 -3.68 -25.76 -7.65
C ARG A 59 -2.96 -26.99 -7.11
N SER A 60 -1.62 -26.98 -7.14
CA SER A 60 -0.81 -28.10 -6.62
C SER A 60 -0.92 -28.26 -5.10
N THR A 61 -1.12 -27.17 -4.36
CA THR A 61 -1.30 -27.16 -2.91
C THR A 61 -2.77 -27.27 -2.48
N GLY A 62 -3.71 -27.28 -3.43
CA GLY A 62 -5.16 -27.30 -3.16
C GLY A 62 -5.70 -25.99 -2.56
N THR A 63 -4.94 -24.91 -2.62
CA THR A 63 -5.34 -23.58 -2.11
C THR A 63 -5.98 -22.69 -3.17
N PHE A 64 -6.17 -23.19 -4.39
CA PHE A 64 -6.87 -22.50 -5.48
C PHE A 64 -8.39 -22.46 -5.26
N VAL A 65 -8.81 -21.77 -4.20
CA VAL A 65 -10.21 -21.64 -3.77
C VAL A 65 -10.81 -20.28 -4.11
N GLU A 66 -9.98 -19.31 -4.49
CA GLU A 66 -10.37 -17.91 -4.67
C GLU A 66 -11.52 -17.73 -5.69
N PRO A 67 -11.52 -18.33 -6.89
CA PRO A 67 -12.65 -18.18 -7.81
C PRO A 67 -13.96 -18.72 -7.24
N ARG A 68 -13.91 -19.83 -6.49
CA ARG A 68 -15.11 -20.43 -5.88
C ARG A 68 -15.68 -19.54 -4.79
N LEU A 69 -14.83 -18.98 -3.93
CA LEU A 69 -15.26 -18.02 -2.91
C LEU A 69 -15.80 -16.73 -3.54
N GLN A 70 -15.16 -16.27 -4.62
CA GLN A 70 -15.60 -15.10 -5.36
C GLN A 70 -17.02 -15.30 -5.92
N GLN A 71 -17.31 -16.46 -6.52
CA GLN A 71 -18.65 -16.76 -7.03
C GLN A 71 -19.71 -16.76 -5.93
N VAL A 72 -19.43 -17.37 -4.76
CA VAL A 72 -20.38 -17.34 -3.62
C VAL A 72 -20.72 -15.90 -3.17
N VAL A 73 -19.75 -15.00 -3.24
CA VAL A 73 -19.93 -13.58 -2.91
C VAL A 73 -20.70 -12.85 -4.02
N ILE A 74 -20.43 -13.15 -5.29
CA ILE A 74 -21.12 -12.55 -6.44
C ILE A 74 -22.59 -13.00 -6.50
N ASP A 75 -22.86 -14.28 -6.27
CA ASP A 75 -24.22 -14.87 -6.20
C ASP A 75 -25.09 -14.15 -5.16
N ARG A 76 -24.46 -13.65 -4.10
CA ARG A 76 -25.09 -12.83 -3.07
C ARG A 76 -24.80 -11.37 -3.35
N GLY A 77 -25.40 -10.80 -4.39
CA GLY A 77 -25.11 -9.46 -4.91
C GLY A 77 -24.91 -8.34 -3.86
N TRP A 78 -25.66 -8.36 -2.76
CA TRP A 78 -25.50 -7.41 -1.65
C TRP A 78 -24.14 -7.51 -0.94
N LEU A 79 -23.55 -8.71 -0.81
CA LEU A 79 -22.21 -8.90 -0.27
C LEU A 79 -21.15 -8.32 -1.19
N ALA A 80 -21.31 -8.50 -2.51
CA ALA A 80 -20.41 -7.92 -3.49
C ALA A 80 -20.47 -6.38 -3.45
N GLU A 81 -21.66 -5.81 -3.28
CA GLU A 81 -21.85 -4.36 -3.11
C GLU A 81 -21.19 -3.84 -1.83
N VAL A 82 -21.48 -4.46 -0.68
CA VAL A 82 -20.87 -4.07 0.60
C VAL A 82 -19.35 -4.20 0.54
N ALA A 83 -18.81 -5.28 -0.02
CA ALA A 83 -17.37 -5.47 -0.18
C ALA A 83 -16.77 -4.38 -1.08
N GLY A 84 -17.44 -4.03 -2.18
CA GLY A 84 -17.04 -2.92 -3.04
C GLY A 84 -17.02 -1.58 -2.31
N TYR A 85 -18.08 -1.27 -1.55
CA TYR A 85 -18.15 -0.04 -0.74
C TYR A 85 -17.06 0.02 0.32
N VAL A 86 -16.83 -1.06 1.07
CA VAL A 86 -15.77 -1.13 2.08
C VAL A 86 -14.39 -1.01 1.43
N TYR A 87 -14.18 -1.59 0.27
CA TYR A 87 -12.92 -1.51 -0.46
C TYR A 87 -12.63 -0.08 -0.95
N ILE A 88 -13.63 0.57 -1.53
CA ILE A 88 -13.52 1.92 -2.11
C ILE A 88 -13.42 3.00 -1.02
N TYR A 89 -14.25 2.92 0.02
CA TYR A 89 -14.40 3.97 1.02
C TYR A 89 -13.83 3.63 2.39
N GLY A 90 -13.55 2.38 2.70
CA GLY A 90 -13.13 1.98 4.05
C GLY A 90 -11.66 2.24 4.33
N HIS A 91 -10.78 1.95 3.38
CA HIS A 91 -9.33 1.96 3.63
C HIS A 91 -8.80 3.34 4.07
N TRP A 92 -9.05 4.38 3.27
CA TRP A 92 -8.47 5.71 3.52
C TRP A 92 -8.96 6.37 4.81
N PRO A 93 -10.27 6.41 5.12
CA PRO A 93 -10.76 6.97 6.37
C PRO A 93 -10.26 6.20 7.59
N VAL A 94 -10.29 4.86 7.56
CA VAL A 94 -9.82 4.04 8.70
C VAL A 94 -8.32 4.24 8.94
N LEU A 95 -7.53 4.33 7.87
CA LEU A 95 -6.10 4.63 7.95
C LEU A 95 -5.84 6.00 8.55
N LEU A 96 -6.55 7.04 8.09
CA LEU A 96 -6.39 8.40 8.60
C LEU A 96 -6.79 8.49 10.08
N ILE A 97 -7.95 7.93 10.45
CA ILE A 97 -8.44 7.91 11.83
C ILE A 97 -7.44 7.18 12.74
N THR A 98 -6.92 6.03 12.30
CA THR A 98 -5.94 5.25 13.05
C THR A 98 -4.64 6.03 13.25
N LEU A 99 -4.12 6.67 12.21
CA LEU A 99 -2.90 7.48 12.29
C LEU A 99 -3.09 8.68 13.23
N VAL A 100 -4.20 9.40 13.12
CA VAL A 100 -4.51 10.56 13.98
C VAL A 100 -4.68 10.12 15.42
N TRP A 101 -5.40 9.02 15.67
CA TRP A 101 -5.58 8.46 17.01
C TRP A 101 -4.24 8.05 17.64
N LEU A 102 -3.38 7.33 16.91
CA LEU A 102 -2.04 6.96 17.38
C LEU A 102 -1.16 8.20 17.60
N LEU A 103 -1.25 9.21 16.74
CA LEU A 103 -0.47 10.44 16.87
C LEU A 103 -0.82 11.22 18.14
N ILE A 104 -2.11 11.30 18.48
CA ILE A 104 -2.62 12.04 19.63
C ILE A 104 -2.42 11.25 20.93
N ARG A 105 -2.73 9.94 20.94
CA ARG A 105 -2.80 9.14 22.17
C ARG A 105 -1.59 8.23 22.41
N HIS A 106 -0.86 7.83 21.37
CA HIS A 106 0.20 6.82 21.45
C HIS A 106 1.39 7.13 20.52
N ARG A 107 2.10 8.24 20.76
CA ARG A 107 3.20 8.74 19.90
C ARG A 107 4.29 7.71 19.57
N GLU A 108 4.63 6.82 20.50
CA GLU A 108 5.59 5.74 20.21
C GLU A 108 5.03 4.68 19.26
N ALA A 109 3.75 4.31 19.45
CA ALA A 109 3.05 3.38 18.57
C ALA A 109 2.91 3.94 17.15
N TYR A 110 2.62 5.23 17.04
CA TYR A 110 2.61 5.95 15.78
C TYR A 110 3.94 5.80 15.01
N ARG A 111 5.08 5.95 15.68
CA ARG A 111 6.40 5.78 15.03
C ARG A 111 6.62 4.36 14.52
N ARG A 112 6.25 3.35 15.31
CA ARG A 112 6.35 1.93 14.92
C ARG A 112 5.43 1.64 13.73
N PHE A 113 4.19 2.09 13.79
CA PHE A 113 3.19 1.92 12.73
C PHE A 113 3.62 2.59 11.42
N ARG A 114 4.05 3.86 11.49
CA ARG A 114 4.58 4.61 10.35
C ARG A 114 5.78 3.89 9.73
N ASN A 115 6.74 3.43 10.54
CA ASN A 115 7.90 2.71 10.03
C ASN A 115 7.51 1.39 9.38
N ALA A 116 6.56 0.64 9.96
CA ALA A 116 6.04 -0.59 9.35
C ALA A 116 5.36 -0.33 8.00
N MET A 117 4.58 0.75 7.89
CA MET A 117 3.98 1.16 6.61
C MET A 117 5.03 1.54 5.56
N LEU A 118 6.05 2.31 5.94
CA LEU A 118 7.12 2.73 5.03
C LEU A 118 7.98 1.53 4.59
N LEU A 119 8.36 0.66 5.52
CA LEU A 119 9.14 -0.54 5.24
C LEU A 119 8.36 -1.53 4.36
N SER A 120 7.08 -1.76 4.66
CA SER A 120 6.23 -2.63 3.83
C SER A 120 5.98 -2.03 2.45
N GLY A 121 5.77 -0.71 2.34
CA GLY A 121 5.66 -0.02 1.06
C GLY A 121 6.94 -0.12 0.23
N GLY A 122 8.10 0.10 0.85
CA GLY A 122 9.41 -0.04 0.21
C GLY A 122 9.70 -1.48 -0.23
N ALA A 123 9.44 -2.46 0.63
CA ALA A 123 9.58 -3.88 0.28
C ALA A 123 8.62 -4.27 -0.86
N GLY A 124 7.38 -3.79 -0.82
CA GLY A 124 6.39 -3.97 -1.89
C GLY A 124 6.90 -3.41 -3.22
N LEU A 125 7.47 -2.21 -3.23
CA LEU A 125 8.10 -1.60 -4.40
C LEU A 125 9.22 -2.45 -5.01
N VAL A 126 10.09 -3.02 -4.17
CA VAL A 126 11.16 -3.92 -4.61
C VAL A 126 10.58 -5.20 -5.21
N ILE A 127 9.59 -5.81 -4.56
CA ILE A 127 8.93 -7.01 -5.08
C ILE A 127 8.23 -6.72 -6.41
N PHE A 128 7.50 -5.61 -6.52
CA PHE A 128 6.85 -5.21 -7.77
C PHE A 128 7.86 -5.02 -8.91
N ALA A 129 9.06 -4.53 -8.62
CA ALA A 129 10.13 -4.36 -9.59
C ALA A 129 10.72 -5.71 -10.06
N LEU A 130 10.92 -6.65 -9.13
CA LEU A 130 11.60 -7.92 -9.40
C LEU A 130 10.64 -9.02 -9.87
N PHE A 131 9.40 -8.98 -9.43
CA PHE A 131 8.38 -10.00 -9.63
C PHE A 131 7.04 -9.35 -9.97
N PRO A 132 6.89 -8.80 -11.19
CA PRO A 132 5.60 -8.28 -11.63
C PRO A 132 4.60 -9.44 -11.73
N VAL A 133 3.36 -9.20 -11.32
CA VAL A 133 2.30 -10.22 -11.31
C VAL A 133 1.02 -9.60 -11.82
N ALA A 134 0.43 -10.21 -12.84
CA ALA A 134 -0.87 -9.81 -13.35
C ALA A 134 -1.96 -10.05 -12.29
N PRO A 135 -2.85 -9.08 -12.05
CA PRO A 135 -3.90 -9.20 -11.04
C PRO A 135 -4.94 -10.25 -11.46
N PRO A 136 -5.60 -10.94 -10.51
CA PRO A 136 -6.57 -12.00 -10.80
C PRO A 136 -7.72 -11.58 -11.73
N ARG A 137 -8.16 -10.32 -11.67
CA ARG A 137 -9.17 -9.76 -12.59
C ARG A 137 -8.82 -9.86 -14.09
N PHE A 138 -7.54 -10.01 -14.43
CA PHE A 138 -7.09 -10.21 -15.82
C PHE A 138 -7.00 -11.69 -16.22
N LEU A 139 -7.15 -12.60 -15.27
CA LEU A 139 -7.09 -14.05 -15.45
C LEU A 139 -8.49 -14.65 -15.61
N THR A 140 -9.34 -14.06 -16.46
CA THR A 140 -10.73 -14.50 -16.64
C THR A 140 -10.84 -15.96 -17.11
N ALA A 141 -9.85 -16.43 -17.89
CA ALA A 141 -9.74 -17.84 -18.31
C ALA A 141 -9.63 -18.84 -17.14
N TYR A 142 -9.24 -18.39 -15.94
CA TYR A 142 -9.11 -19.20 -14.73
C TYR A 142 -10.32 -19.09 -13.79
N GLY A 143 -11.41 -18.42 -14.21
CA GLY A 143 -12.67 -18.30 -13.48
C GLY A 143 -12.83 -17.05 -12.63
N PHE A 144 -11.87 -16.11 -12.72
CA PHE A 144 -11.94 -14.82 -12.02
C PHE A 144 -12.88 -13.83 -12.72
N VAL A 145 -13.63 -13.05 -11.94
CA VAL A 145 -14.53 -12.00 -12.42
C VAL A 145 -14.00 -10.62 -12.03
N ASP A 146 -14.07 -9.64 -12.92
CA ASP A 146 -13.64 -8.26 -12.63
C ASP A 146 -14.75 -7.42 -11.98
N THR A 147 -15.03 -7.69 -10.71
CA THR A 147 -16.07 -6.98 -9.96
C THR A 147 -15.75 -5.49 -9.71
N VAL A 148 -14.48 -5.10 -9.79
CA VAL A 148 -14.01 -3.74 -9.48
C VAL A 148 -14.31 -2.79 -10.64
N THR A 149 -14.11 -3.24 -11.87
CA THR A 149 -14.25 -2.40 -13.06
C THR A 149 -15.65 -2.45 -13.65
N GLU A 150 -16.38 -3.55 -13.46
CA GLU A 150 -17.75 -3.72 -13.97
C GLU A 150 -18.80 -2.99 -13.14
N ARG A 151 -18.57 -2.76 -11.84
CA ARG A 151 -19.62 -2.24 -10.95
C ARG A 151 -19.46 -0.80 -10.49
N THR A 152 -18.27 -0.19 -10.55
CA THR A 152 -18.10 1.17 -10.03
C THR A 152 -16.95 1.96 -10.69
N SER A 153 -17.27 3.11 -11.28
CA SER A 153 -16.29 4.06 -11.83
C SER A 153 -15.40 4.71 -10.76
N ALA A 154 -15.85 4.73 -9.49
CA ALA A 154 -15.11 5.34 -8.38
C ALA A 154 -13.74 4.69 -8.11
N TYR A 155 -13.52 3.42 -8.49
CA TYR A 155 -12.19 2.81 -8.42
C TYR A 155 -11.18 3.56 -9.30
N ARG A 156 -11.57 3.91 -10.53
CA ARG A 156 -10.72 4.65 -11.48
C ARG A 156 -10.49 6.11 -11.04
N VAL A 157 -11.32 6.64 -10.14
CA VAL A 157 -11.21 8.00 -9.60
C VAL A 157 -10.34 8.02 -8.34
N LEU A 158 -10.53 7.08 -7.43
CA LEU A 158 -9.79 7.00 -6.16
C LEU A 158 -8.43 6.29 -6.28
N GLN A 159 -8.26 5.47 -7.31
CA GLN A 159 -6.98 4.85 -7.68
C GLN A 159 -6.74 5.03 -9.18
N PRO A 160 -6.39 6.26 -9.64
CA PRO A 160 -6.29 6.52 -11.06
C PRO A 160 -5.21 5.64 -11.69
N PRO A 161 -5.50 4.91 -12.79
CA PRO A 161 -4.54 4.03 -13.46
C PRO A 161 -3.22 4.72 -13.86
N ALA A 162 -3.24 6.05 -14.00
CA ALA A 162 -2.05 6.86 -14.24
C ALA A 162 -1.04 6.84 -13.07
N PHE A 163 -1.51 6.65 -11.83
CA PHE A 163 -0.71 6.69 -10.60
C PHE A 163 -0.56 5.33 -9.89
N VAL A 164 -1.22 4.28 -10.38
CA VAL A 164 -1.11 2.91 -9.82
C VAL A 164 -0.54 1.92 -10.84
N ASN A 165 0.40 1.08 -10.40
CA ASN A 165 0.94 0.02 -11.23
C ASN A 165 -0.06 -1.15 -11.30
N GLN A 166 -0.67 -1.35 -12.47
CA GLN A 166 -1.72 -2.35 -12.64
C GLN A 166 -1.22 -3.80 -12.62
N TYR A 167 0.09 -4.04 -12.74
CA TYR A 167 0.76 -5.35 -12.76
C TYR A 167 1.57 -5.63 -11.48
N ALA A 168 1.23 -4.93 -10.41
CA ALA A 168 1.84 -5.04 -9.08
C ALA A 168 0.86 -5.69 -8.10
N ALA A 169 0.40 -6.90 -8.39
CA ALA A 169 -0.62 -7.57 -7.59
C ALA A 169 -0.10 -8.16 -6.26
N VAL A 170 1.21 -8.49 -6.18
CA VAL A 170 1.82 -9.16 -5.02
C VAL A 170 3.01 -8.37 -4.50
N PRO A 171 3.08 -7.99 -3.21
CA PRO A 171 2.10 -8.24 -2.15
C PRO A 171 0.97 -7.20 -2.10
N SER A 172 -0.18 -7.58 -1.54
CA SER A 172 -1.31 -6.64 -1.33
C SER A 172 -1.01 -5.66 -0.20
N LEU A 173 -0.55 -4.45 -0.54
CA LEU A 173 -0.30 -3.38 0.44
C LEU A 173 -1.58 -2.94 1.15
N HIS A 174 -2.73 -2.92 0.46
CA HIS A 174 -4.02 -2.59 1.08
C HIS A 174 -4.38 -3.57 2.19
N PHE A 175 -4.26 -4.88 1.92
CA PHE A 175 -4.49 -5.91 2.93
C PHE A 175 -3.47 -5.81 4.06
N GLY A 176 -2.19 -5.68 3.73
CA GLY A 176 -1.12 -5.56 4.73
C GLY A 176 -1.32 -4.39 5.68
N TRP A 177 -1.70 -3.21 5.17
CA TRP A 177 -1.97 -2.05 6.00
C TRP A 177 -3.25 -2.17 6.81
N ASN A 178 -4.32 -2.77 6.26
CA ASN A 178 -5.53 -3.09 7.02
C ASN A 178 -5.23 -4.06 8.18
N LEU A 179 -4.37 -5.05 7.95
CA LEU A 179 -3.91 -5.96 9.00
C LEU A 179 -3.11 -5.20 10.09
N LEU A 180 -2.18 -4.32 9.69
CA LEU A 180 -1.45 -3.48 10.63
C LEU A 180 -2.41 -2.62 11.47
N MET A 181 -3.43 -2.01 10.85
CA MET A 181 -4.45 -1.23 11.57
C MET A 181 -5.24 -2.11 12.55
N GLY A 182 -5.62 -3.31 12.14
CA GLY A 182 -6.30 -4.29 12.99
C GLY A 182 -5.47 -4.77 14.18
N ILE A 183 -4.15 -4.87 14.03
CA ILE A 183 -3.24 -5.16 15.16
C ILE A 183 -3.07 -3.91 16.05
N ALA A 184 -3.07 -2.72 15.44
CA ALA A 184 -2.90 -1.46 16.15
C ALA A 184 -4.05 -1.12 17.11
N ALA A 185 -5.29 -1.45 16.76
CA ALA A 185 -6.44 -1.06 17.58
C ALA A 185 -6.50 -1.77 18.96
N PRO A 186 -6.37 -3.11 19.08
CA PRO A 186 -6.53 -3.81 20.36
C PRO A 186 -5.29 -3.75 21.26
N VAL A 187 -4.10 -3.79 20.67
CA VAL A 187 -2.82 -3.84 21.43
C VAL A 187 -2.61 -2.53 22.20
N TRP A 188 -2.97 -1.39 21.59
CA TRP A 188 -2.74 -0.07 22.20
C TRP A 188 -3.95 0.50 22.95
N GLY A 189 -5.17 0.03 22.64
CA GLY A 189 -6.35 0.32 23.47
C GLY A 189 -6.26 -0.24 24.91
N ARG A 190 -5.45 -1.28 25.12
CA ARG A 190 -5.19 -1.86 26.45
C ARG A 190 -4.13 -1.11 27.25
N THR A 191 -3.12 -0.53 26.59
CA THR A 191 -2.01 0.17 27.26
C THR A 191 -2.42 1.53 27.83
N GLY A 192 -3.49 2.14 27.31
CA GLY A 192 -4.04 3.40 27.84
C GLY A 192 -4.82 3.28 29.15
N ARG A 193 -5.16 2.05 29.60
CA ARG A 193 -5.88 1.82 30.87
C ARG A 193 -4.98 1.54 32.07
N SER A 194 -3.70 1.26 31.84
CA SER A 194 -2.76 0.87 32.92
C SER A 194 -2.15 2.05 33.70
N GLY A 195 -2.46 3.30 33.32
CA GLY A 195 -1.88 4.51 33.92
C GLY A 195 -2.69 5.15 35.07
N CYS A 196 -3.87 4.62 35.41
CA CYS A 196 -4.69 5.13 36.52
C CYS A 196 -4.92 4.03 37.57
N SER A 197 -3.86 3.48 38.16
CA SER A 197 -3.96 2.79 39.46
C SER A 197 -2.59 2.73 40.16
N ALA A 198 -2.11 3.88 40.60
CA ALA A 198 -1.18 4.05 41.70
C ALA A 198 -1.38 5.53 42.10
N GLY A 199 -2.06 5.83 43.22
CA GLY A 199 -1.63 5.47 44.56
C GLY A 199 -0.94 6.70 45.11
#